data_AF-A0A2T4BQN4-F1
#
_entry.id   AF-A0A2T4BQN4-F1
#
_cell.length_a   1.000
_cell.length_b   1.000
_cell.length_c   1.000
_cell.angle_alpha   90.00
_cell.angle_beta   90.00
_cell.angle_gamma   90.00
#
_symmetry.space_group_name_H-M   'P 1'
#
loop_
_entity.id
_entity.type
_entity.pdbx_description
1 polymer ?
#
loop_
_entity_poly.entity_id
_entity_poly.type
_entity_poly.pdbx_seq_one_letter_code
_entity_poly.pdbx_strand_id
1 'polypeptide(L)'
;MKIQRDRLHQYQRRITILTDKETDIAKQMLAKGDKKRALLALRRKKYQETLLSKTDAQLEQLEKLTASVEFAQIQKDVVFGLQQGTKVLSEIHAEMGGIEHVEKLMGETAEAIAYQNEISEMLGTRITAQDEEEVEDELAALEAEMSGVDQKLPTVPNAQLPASERRAEAEAAQESRPERQAMLAG
;
A
#
# COMPACT_ATOMS: atom_id res chain seq x y z
N MET A 1 14.91 27.77 -3.33
CA MET A 1 13.92 28.14 -2.29
C MET A 1 14.55 28.51 -0.94
N LYS A 2 15.47 27.71 -0.37
CA LYS A 2 16.11 27.97 0.93
C LYS A 2 16.63 29.41 1.14
N ILE A 3 17.42 29.94 0.20
CA ILE A 3 18.00 31.30 0.30
C ILE A 3 16.92 32.40 0.40
N GLN A 4 15.80 32.25 -0.31
CA GLN A 4 14.72 33.23 -0.25
C GLN A 4 13.99 33.19 1.10
N ARG A 5 13.72 31.97 1.61
CA ARG A 5 13.15 31.76 2.95
C ARG A 5 14.05 32.36 4.03
N ASP A 6 15.35 32.09 3.98
CA ASP A 6 16.33 32.60 4.95
C ASP A 6 16.38 34.14 4.94
N ARG A 7 16.31 34.77 3.76
CA ARG A 7 16.23 36.24 3.63
C ARG A 7 14.95 36.80 4.24
N LEU A 8 13.80 36.16 4.02
CA LEU A 8 12.53 36.61 4.60
C LEU A 8 12.53 36.47 6.13
N HIS A 9 13.08 35.39 6.69
CA HIS A 9 13.24 35.27 8.15
C HIS A 9 14.19 36.33 8.73
N GLN A 10 15.30 36.64 8.05
CA GLN A 10 16.18 37.73 8.48
C GLN A 10 15.46 39.08 8.45
N TYR A 11 14.65 39.32 7.43
CA TYR A 11 13.84 40.53 7.30
C TYR A 11 12.78 40.62 8.40
N GLN A 12 12.07 39.53 8.68
CA GLN A 12 11.09 39.40 9.76
C GLN A 12 11.71 39.76 11.12
N ARG A 13 12.85 39.13 11.47
CA ARG A 13 13.59 39.45 12.71
C ARG A 13 13.99 40.92 12.79
N ARG A 14 14.46 41.50 11.69
CA ARG A 14 14.85 42.91 11.62
C ARG A 14 13.65 43.83 11.88
N ILE A 15 12.49 43.53 11.28
CA ILE A 15 11.27 44.31 11.49
C ILE A 15 10.83 44.21 12.95
N THR A 16 10.81 43.01 13.55
CA THR A 16 10.38 42.82 14.94
C THR A 16 11.16 43.72 15.90
N ILE A 17 12.49 43.72 15.78
CA ILE A 17 13.38 44.60 16.58
C ILE A 17 13.05 46.08 16.37
N LEU A 18 12.66 46.46 15.15
CA LEU A 18 12.37 47.84 14.80
C LEU A 18 11.01 48.29 15.37
N THR A 19 9.99 47.41 15.35
CA THR A 19 8.70 47.63 16.02
C THR A 19 8.82 47.76 17.53
N ASP A 20 9.70 46.97 18.16
CA ASP A 20 9.97 47.08 19.61
C ASP A 20 10.58 48.44 19.94
N LYS A 21 11.58 48.87 19.17
CA LYS A 21 12.20 50.20 19.31
C LYS A 21 11.19 51.33 19.14
N GLU A 22 10.29 51.24 18.18
CA GLU A 22 9.26 52.26 17.98
C GLU A 22 8.23 52.30 19.11
N THR A 23 7.96 51.14 19.74
CA THR A 23 7.14 51.06 20.94
C THR A 23 7.81 51.78 22.11
N ASP A 24 9.10 51.59 22.31
CA ASP A 24 9.85 52.25 23.38
C ASP A 24 9.98 53.76 23.13
N ILE A 25 10.23 54.18 21.89
CA ILE A 25 10.22 55.60 21.53
C ILE A 25 8.85 56.22 21.81
N ALA A 26 7.75 55.53 21.47
CA ALA A 26 6.41 56.02 21.75
C ALA A 26 6.16 56.20 23.26
N LYS A 27 6.57 55.23 24.09
CA LYS A 27 6.48 55.32 25.56
C LYS A 27 7.29 56.50 26.11
N GLN A 28 8.53 56.69 25.64
CA GLN A 28 9.38 57.79 26.06
C GLN A 28 8.82 59.17 25.69
N MET A 29 8.24 59.31 24.49
CA MET A 29 7.64 60.57 24.04
C MET A 29 6.35 60.88 24.81
N LEU A 30 5.55 59.86 25.15
CA LEU A 30 4.39 60.01 26.02
C LEU A 30 4.78 60.47 27.43
N ALA A 31 5.83 59.88 28.02
CA ALA A 31 6.34 60.28 29.33
C ALA A 31 6.81 61.74 29.37
N LYS A 32 7.29 62.27 28.23
CA LYS A 32 7.69 63.68 28.06
C LYS A 32 6.54 64.62 27.70
N GLY A 33 5.30 64.11 27.58
CA GLY A 33 4.12 64.88 27.17
C GLY A 33 4.03 65.19 25.67
N ASP A 34 4.97 64.70 24.84
CA ASP A 34 4.96 64.96 23.39
C ASP A 34 4.10 63.92 22.63
N LYS A 35 2.79 64.17 22.66
CA LYS A 35 1.78 63.31 22.02
C LYS A 35 1.93 63.25 20.49
N LYS A 36 2.40 64.31 19.84
CA LYS A 36 2.56 64.34 18.37
C LYS A 36 3.65 63.38 17.92
N ARG A 37 4.80 63.39 18.61
CA ARG A 37 5.90 62.45 18.31
C ARG A 37 5.55 61.00 18.66
N ALA A 38 4.83 60.78 19.76
CA ALA A 38 4.35 59.44 20.10
C ALA A 38 3.43 58.86 19.01
N LEU A 39 2.48 59.66 18.50
CA LEU A 39 1.60 59.24 17.40
C LEU A 39 2.38 58.91 16.11
N LEU A 40 3.42 59.67 15.79
CA LEU A 40 4.27 59.38 14.63
C LEU A 40 4.99 58.03 14.78
N ALA A 41 5.55 57.75 15.96
CA ALA A 41 6.20 56.46 16.24
C ALA A 41 5.21 55.29 16.12
N LEU A 42 4.00 55.42 16.66
CA LEU A 42 2.96 54.40 16.54
C LEU A 42 2.49 54.17 15.10
N ARG A 43 2.43 55.22 14.27
CA ARG A 43 2.11 55.07 12.84
C ARG A 43 3.18 54.30 12.09
N ARG A 44 4.46 54.56 12.38
CA ARG A 44 5.56 53.77 11.79
C ARG A 44 5.50 52.32 12.25
N LYS A 45 5.15 52.08 13.52
CA LYS A 45 5.02 50.74 14.09
C LYS A 45 3.94 49.97 13.33
N LYS A 46 2.80 50.61 13.11
CA LYS A 46 1.68 50.01 12.37
C LYS A 46 2.03 49.67 10.93
N TYR A 47 2.82 50.51 10.27
CA TYR A 47 3.31 50.24 8.92
C TYR A 47 4.25 49.03 8.89
N GLN A 48 5.17 48.93 9.85
CA GLN A 48 6.08 47.80 9.99
C GLN A 48 5.36 46.49 10.31
N GLU A 49 4.35 46.50 11.19
CA GLU A 49 3.48 45.34 11.43
C GLU A 49 2.78 44.88 10.14
N THR A 50 2.35 45.82 9.31
CA THR A 50 1.73 45.49 8.01
C THR A 50 2.74 44.82 7.07
N LEU A 51 4.00 45.28 7.06
CA LEU A 51 5.07 44.63 6.31
C LEU A 51 5.42 43.24 6.87
N LEU A 52 5.40 43.07 8.19
CA LEU A 52 5.59 41.78 8.85
C LEU A 52 4.52 40.78 8.39
N SER A 53 3.25 41.17 8.47
CA SER A 53 2.12 40.33 8.04
C SER A 53 2.21 39.92 6.56
N LYS A 54 2.64 40.83 5.67
CA LYS A 54 2.90 40.50 4.27
C LYS A 54 4.06 39.51 4.10
N THR A 55 5.11 39.66 4.90
CA THR A 55 6.28 38.77 4.89
C THR A 55 5.88 37.36 5.36
N ASP A 56 5.04 37.26 6.38
CA ASP A 56 4.53 35.99 6.91
C ASP A 56 3.67 35.26 5.85
N ALA A 57 2.79 35.98 5.16
CA ALA A 57 2.01 35.42 4.05
C ALA A 57 2.89 34.92 2.89
N GLN A 58 3.98 35.64 2.58
CA GLN A 58 4.95 35.20 1.57
C GLN A 58 5.73 33.96 2.00
N LEU A 59 6.09 33.85 3.28
CA LEU A 59 6.72 32.66 3.84
C LEU A 59 5.80 31.44 3.73
N GLU A 60 4.53 31.58 4.12
CA GLU A 60 3.53 30.51 3.98
C GLU A 60 3.38 30.05 2.52
N GLN A 61 3.35 31.00 1.58
CA GLN A 61 3.28 30.69 0.16
C GLN A 61 4.51 29.93 -0.34
N LEU A 62 5.71 30.28 0.13
CA LEU A 62 6.95 29.55 -0.19
C LEU A 62 6.97 28.14 0.39
N GLU A 63 6.41 27.94 1.58
CA GLU A 63 6.27 26.61 2.19
C GLU A 63 5.33 25.73 1.37
N LYS A 64 4.15 26.25 0.99
CA LYS A 64 3.21 25.56 0.09
C LYS A 64 3.86 25.20 -1.24
N LEU A 65 4.60 26.13 -1.84
CA LEU A 65 5.30 25.87 -3.10
C LEU A 65 6.39 24.80 -2.94
N THR A 66 7.11 24.81 -1.82
CA THR A 66 8.14 23.79 -1.55
C THR A 66 7.50 22.41 -1.45
N ALA A 67 6.44 22.26 -0.65
CA ALA A 67 5.70 21.01 -0.52
C ALA A 67 5.12 20.52 -1.86
N SER A 68 4.60 21.43 -2.69
CA SER A 68 4.11 21.09 -4.03
C SER A 68 5.22 20.58 -4.95
N VAL A 69 6.42 21.16 -4.91
CA VAL A 69 7.57 20.70 -5.71
C VAL A 69 8.04 19.34 -5.24
N GLU A 70 8.13 19.11 -3.92
CA GLU A 70 8.49 17.80 -3.35
C GLU A 70 7.48 16.73 -3.75
N PHE A 71 6.18 17.04 -3.70
CA PHE A 71 5.15 16.13 -4.16
C PHE A 71 5.24 15.84 -5.67
N ALA A 72 5.51 16.86 -6.49
CA ALA A 72 5.71 16.68 -7.93
C ALA A 72 6.94 15.80 -8.25
N GLN A 73 7.99 15.85 -7.43
CA GLN A 73 9.13 14.94 -7.56
C GLN A 73 8.73 13.49 -7.28
N ILE A 74 7.96 13.24 -6.21
CA ILE A 74 7.44 11.90 -5.91
C ILE A 74 6.54 11.41 -7.05
N GLN A 75 5.64 12.26 -7.54
CA GLN A 75 4.77 11.91 -8.67
C GLN A 75 5.57 11.53 -9.91
N LYS A 76 6.64 12.26 -10.22
CA LYS A 76 7.55 11.91 -11.33
C LYS A 76 8.13 10.51 -11.15
N ASP A 77 8.63 10.20 -9.95
CA ASP A 77 9.26 8.91 -9.67
C ASP A 77 8.24 7.76 -9.75
N VAL A 78 7.01 7.97 -9.26
CA VAL A 78 5.90 7.01 -9.42
C VAL A 78 5.59 6.77 -10.89
N VAL A 79 5.45 7.82 -11.69
CA VAL A 79 5.18 7.70 -13.14
C VAL A 79 6.32 6.96 -13.84
N PHE A 80 7.57 7.25 -13.49
CA PHE A 80 8.73 6.55 -14.05
C PHE A 80 8.77 5.06 -13.66
N GLY A 81 8.41 4.74 -12.41
CA GLY A 81 8.26 3.36 -11.94
C GLY A 81 7.16 2.60 -12.69
N LEU A 82 6.00 3.24 -12.89
CA LEU A 82 4.89 2.67 -13.66
C LEU A 82 5.28 2.42 -15.13
N GLN A 83 5.97 3.37 -15.75
CA GLN A 83 6.48 3.21 -17.12
C GLN A 83 7.45 2.03 -17.25
N GLN A 84 8.40 1.89 -16.32
CA GLN A 84 9.31 0.74 -16.31
C GLN A 84 8.57 -0.58 -16.09
N GLY A 85 7.66 -0.63 -15.11
CA GLY A 85 6.85 -1.82 -14.86
C GLY A 85 6.00 -2.21 -16.06
N THR A 86 5.44 -1.23 -16.77
CA THR A 86 4.67 -1.46 -18.01
C THR A 86 5.57 -2.02 -19.12
N LYS A 87 6.80 -1.51 -19.26
CA LYS A 87 7.78 -2.02 -20.22
C LYS A 87 8.14 -3.47 -19.93
N VAL A 88 8.47 -3.80 -18.68
CA VAL A 88 8.80 -5.17 -18.27
C VAL A 88 7.60 -6.10 -18.50
N LEU A 89 6.39 -5.67 -18.14
CA LEU A 89 5.19 -6.47 -18.39
C LEU A 89 4.95 -6.70 -19.89
N SER A 90 5.23 -5.70 -20.73
CA SER A 90 5.12 -5.83 -22.19
C SER A 90 6.16 -6.79 -22.77
N GLU A 91 7.38 -6.81 -22.22
CA GLU A 91 8.44 -7.75 -22.60
C GLU A 91 8.05 -9.18 -22.20
N ILE A 92 7.58 -9.39 -20.97
CA ILE A 92 7.05 -10.69 -20.50
C ILE A 92 5.89 -11.15 -21.38
N HIS A 93 4.96 -10.25 -21.72
CA HIS A 93 3.83 -10.59 -22.59
C HIS A 93 4.29 -10.99 -23.99
N ALA A 94 5.32 -10.35 -24.53
CA ALA A 94 5.91 -10.72 -25.82
C ALA A 94 6.66 -12.07 -25.76
N GLU A 95 7.43 -12.32 -24.70
CA GLU A 95 8.14 -13.60 -24.49
C GLU A 95 7.18 -14.78 -24.30
N MET A 96 6.05 -14.58 -23.62
CA MET A 96 4.99 -15.58 -23.50
C MET A 96 4.15 -15.74 -24.78
N GLY A 97 4.54 -15.10 -25.89
CA GLY A 97 3.89 -15.22 -27.19
C GLY A 97 2.56 -14.47 -27.33
N GLY A 98 2.27 -13.56 -26.40
CA GLY A 98 1.12 -12.66 -26.44
C GLY A 98 -0.22 -13.38 -26.51
N ILE A 99 -1.22 -12.69 -27.06
CA ILE A 99 -2.57 -13.22 -27.25
C ILE A 99 -2.56 -14.41 -28.21
N GLU A 100 -1.71 -14.37 -29.25
CA GLU A 100 -1.62 -15.43 -30.26
C GLU A 100 -1.21 -16.78 -29.67
N HIS A 101 -0.27 -16.79 -28.72
CA HIS A 101 0.12 -18.03 -28.04
C HIS A 101 -0.96 -18.56 -27.11
N VAL A 102 -1.68 -17.67 -26.42
CA VAL A 102 -2.84 -18.06 -25.59
C VAL A 102 -3.94 -18.66 -26.46
N GLU A 103 -4.27 -18.03 -27.58
CA GLU A 103 -5.27 -18.52 -28.54
C GLU A 103 -4.85 -19.88 -29.13
N LYS A 104 -3.57 -20.04 -29.50
CA LYS A 104 -3.03 -21.31 -29.98
C LYS A 104 -3.14 -22.42 -28.93
N LEU A 105 -2.74 -22.14 -27.68
CA LEU A 105 -2.80 -23.10 -26.59
C LEU A 105 -4.25 -23.54 -26.30
N MET A 106 -5.19 -22.60 -26.33
CA MET A 106 -6.61 -22.92 -26.19
C MET A 106 -7.12 -23.81 -27.33
N GLY A 107 -6.68 -23.55 -28.57
CA GLY A 107 -6.98 -24.39 -29.73
C GLY A 107 -6.43 -25.81 -29.60
N GLU A 108 -5.14 -25.95 -29.28
CA GLU A 108 -4.49 -27.25 -29.06
C GLU A 108 -5.16 -28.05 -27.92
N THR A 109 -5.58 -27.37 -26.85
CA THR A 109 -6.30 -28.01 -25.74
C THR A 109 -7.69 -28.49 -26.16
N ALA A 110 -8.42 -27.69 -26.94
CA ALA A 110 -9.73 -28.07 -27.45
C ALA A 110 -9.65 -29.27 -28.41
N GLU A 111 -8.63 -29.30 -29.27
CA GLU A 111 -8.36 -30.42 -30.18
C GLU A 111 -7.99 -31.70 -29.41
N ALA A 112 -7.13 -31.59 -28.39
CA ALA A 112 -6.78 -32.73 -27.54
C ALA A 112 -8.00 -33.32 -26.81
N ILE A 113 -8.90 -32.47 -26.30
CA ILE A 113 -10.16 -32.90 -25.68
C ILE A 113 -11.06 -33.60 -26.70
N ALA A 114 -11.18 -33.05 -27.91
CA ALA A 114 -11.98 -33.65 -28.97
C ALA A 114 -11.44 -35.05 -29.35
N TYR A 115 -10.12 -35.17 -29.51
CA TYR A 115 -9.47 -36.45 -29.80
C TYR A 115 -9.65 -37.48 -28.67
N GLN A 116 -9.52 -37.06 -27.41
CA GLN A 116 -9.80 -37.92 -26.25
C GLN A 116 -11.24 -38.43 -26.26
N ASN A 117 -12.20 -37.57 -26.59
CA ASN A 117 -13.62 -37.94 -26.68
C ASN A 117 -13.86 -38.91 -27.84
N GLU A 118 -13.24 -38.68 -29.01
CA GLU A 118 -13.32 -39.60 -30.15
C GLU A 118 -12.75 -40.98 -29.82
N ILE A 119 -11.61 -41.05 -29.12
CA ILE A 119 -11.07 -42.32 -28.61
C ILE A 119 -12.07 -42.98 -27.67
N SER A 120 -12.66 -42.22 -26.75
CA SER A 120 -13.62 -42.74 -25.77
C SER A 120 -14.87 -43.30 -26.46
N GLU A 121 -15.37 -42.62 -27.49
CA GLU A 121 -16.50 -43.07 -28.32
C GLU A 121 -16.13 -44.30 -29.16
N MET A 122 -14.94 -44.34 -29.76
CA MET A 122 -14.46 -45.51 -30.49
C MET A 122 -14.27 -46.74 -29.60
N LEU A 123 -13.81 -46.56 -28.37
CA LEU A 123 -13.71 -47.64 -27.39
C LEU A 123 -15.11 -48.12 -27.01
N GLY A 124 -16.01 -47.20 -26.62
CA GLY A 124 -17.39 -47.55 -26.25
C GLY A 124 -18.22 -48.18 -27.38
N THR A 125 -17.87 -47.94 -28.65
CA THR A 125 -18.56 -48.57 -29.81
C THR A 125 -17.95 -49.90 -30.25
N ARG A 126 -16.69 -50.19 -29.89
CA ARG A 126 -15.98 -51.43 -30.29
C ARG A 126 -15.96 -52.50 -29.21
N ILE A 127 -16.21 -52.14 -27.96
CA ILE A 127 -16.27 -53.07 -26.83
C ILE A 127 -17.64 -53.76 -26.83
N THR A 128 -17.64 -55.08 -26.65
CA THR A 128 -18.89 -55.85 -26.55
C THR A 128 -19.43 -55.83 -25.12
N ALA A 129 -20.72 -56.13 -24.93
CA ALA A 129 -21.31 -56.15 -23.59
C ALA A 129 -20.62 -57.15 -22.63
N GLN A 130 -20.01 -58.20 -23.17
CA GLN A 130 -19.27 -59.17 -22.37
C GLN A 130 -17.86 -58.69 -22.02
N ASP A 131 -17.19 -57.97 -22.93
CA ASP A 131 -15.91 -57.32 -22.62
C ASP A 131 -16.09 -56.23 -21.55
N GLU A 132 -17.23 -55.52 -21.55
CA GLU A 132 -17.55 -54.52 -20.52
C GLU A 132 -17.78 -55.16 -19.14
N GLU A 133 -18.47 -56.30 -19.07
CA GLU A 133 -18.66 -57.08 -17.84
C GLU A 133 -17.32 -57.58 -17.27
N GLU A 134 -16.39 -58.05 -18.12
CA GLU A 134 -15.04 -58.45 -17.71
C GLU A 134 -14.23 -57.27 -17.14
N VAL A 135 -14.36 -56.07 -17.72
CA VAL A 135 -13.71 -54.84 -17.23
C VAL A 135 -14.31 -54.37 -15.91
N GLU A 136 -15.64 -54.42 -15.75
CA GLU A 136 -16.32 -54.10 -14.49
C GLU A 136 -15.90 -55.05 -13.36
N ASP A 137 -15.77 -56.34 -13.64
CA ASP A 137 -15.30 -57.34 -12.68
C ASP A 137 -13.83 -57.11 -12.29
N GLU A 138 -12.95 -56.76 -13.24
CA GLU A 138 -11.55 -56.41 -12.96
C GLU A 138 -11.44 -55.13 -12.10
N LEU A 139 -12.27 -54.11 -12.40
CA LEU A 139 -12.34 -52.89 -11.60
C LEU A 139 -12.79 -53.19 -10.17
N ALA A 140 -13.83 -54.02 -10.00
CA ALA A 140 -14.31 -54.43 -8.68
C ALA A 140 -13.26 -55.22 -7.88
N ALA A 141 -12.46 -56.05 -8.55
CA ALA A 141 -11.34 -56.75 -7.93
C ALA A 141 -10.25 -55.78 -7.46
N LEU A 142 -9.88 -54.79 -8.28
CA LEU A 142 -8.91 -53.76 -7.92
C LEU A 142 -9.41 -52.88 -6.76
N GLU A 143 -10.68 -52.48 -6.77
CA GLU A 143 -11.30 -51.72 -5.68
C GLU A 143 -11.33 -52.53 -4.38
N ALA A 144 -11.57 -53.85 -4.45
CA ALA A 144 -11.52 -54.75 -3.30
C ALA A 144 -10.09 -54.95 -2.79
N GLU A 145 -9.08 -55.02 -3.66
CA GLU A 145 -7.67 -55.06 -3.28
C GLU A 145 -7.24 -53.76 -2.59
N MET A 146 -7.64 -52.60 -3.11
CA MET A 146 -7.33 -51.30 -2.50
C MET A 146 -8.08 -51.09 -1.17
N SER A 147 -9.32 -51.57 -1.07
CA SER A 147 -10.13 -51.50 0.16
C SER A 147 -9.73 -52.58 1.19
N GLY A 148 -9.10 -53.67 0.76
CA GLY A 148 -8.60 -54.76 1.60
C GLY A 148 -7.33 -54.42 2.40
N VAL A 149 -6.70 -53.28 2.13
CA VAL A 149 -5.53 -52.78 2.89
C VAL A 149 -5.95 -52.12 4.22
N ASP A 150 -7.25 -51.95 4.49
CA ASP A 150 -7.76 -51.29 5.70
C ASP A 150 -8.24 -52.23 6.82
N GLN A 151 -7.64 -53.41 6.99
CA GLN A 151 -7.79 -54.20 8.24
C GLN A 151 -6.48 -54.84 8.72
N LYS A 152 -5.58 -54.00 9.24
CA LYS A 152 -4.75 -54.23 10.45
C LYS A 152 -3.77 -53.07 10.64
N LEU A 153 -4.28 -51.88 10.93
CA LEU A 153 -3.44 -50.88 11.59
C LEU A 153 -3.19 -51.38 13.03
N PRO A 154 -1.92 -51.59 13.44
CA PRO A 154 -1.62 -52.04 14.79
C PRO A 154 -2.05 -50.97 15.79
N THR A 155 -2.79 -51.38 16.83
CA THR A 155 -3.20 -50.49 17.91
C THR A 155 -1.94 -49.99 18.62
N VAL A 156 -1.64 -48.70 18.45
CA VAL A 156 -0.52 -48.06 19.13
C VAL A 156 -0.80 -48.08 20.65
N PRO A 157 0.15 -48.52 21.50
CA PRO A 157 -0.05 -48.48 22.94
C PRO A 157 -0.25 -47.05 23.43
N ASN A 158 -1.33 -46.83 24.17
CA ASN A 158 -1.68 -45.56 24.76
C ASN A 158 -0.77 -45.27 25.96
N ALA A 159 0.50 -44.95 25.70
CA ALA A 159 1.41 -44.46 26.72
C ALA A 159 1.09 -42.98 26.97
N GLN A 160 0.56 -42.67 28.17
CA GLN A 160 0.35 -41.31 28.61
C GLN A 160 1.67 -40.53 28.56
N LEU A 161 1.78 -39.63 27.60
CA LEU A 161 2.89 -38.68 27.53
C LEU A 161 2.73 -37.68 28.70
N PRO A 162 3.79 -37.40 29.48
CA PRO A 162 3.72 -36.42 30.56
C PRO A 162 3.38 -35.04 29.97
N ALA A 163 2.44 -34.35 30.61
CA ALA A 163 1.98 -33.03 30.21
C ALA A 163 3.15 -32.04 30.23
N SER A 164 3.70 -31.73 29.06
CA SER A 164 4.70 -30.69 28.89
C SER A 164 4.02 -29.32 28.74
N GLU A 165 4.52 -28.38 29.53
CA GLU A 165 4.05 -27.02 29.84
C GLU A 165 3.97 -26.08 28.62
N ARG A 166 3.12 -26.39 27.64
CA ARG A 166 2.87 -25.52 26.47
C ARG A 166 1.54 -24.77 26.50
N ARG A 167 0.94 -24.59 27.69
CA ARG A 167 -0.28 -23.79 27.85
C ARG A 167 -0.04 -22.33 28.22
N ALA A 168 1.15 -21.95 28.69
CA ALA A 168 1.40 -20.57 29.13
C ALA A 168 1.61 -19.57 27.97
N GLU A 169 2.05 -20.02 26.78
CA GLU A 169 2.35 -19.12 25.66
C GLU A 169 1.14 -18.86 24.73
N ALA A 170 0.11 -19.71 24.77
CA ALA A 170 -1.07 -19.57 23.91
C ALA A 170 -2.11 -18.57 24.47
N GLU A 171 -2.18 -18.37 25.78
CA GLU A 171 -3.12 -17.43 26.41
C GLU A 171 -2.61 -15.98 26.35
N ALA A 172 -1.29 -15.74 26.38
CA ALA A 172 -0.72 -14.40 26.25
C ALA A 172 -0.88 -13.77 24.86
N ALA A 173 -1.08 -14.59 23.82
CA ALA A 173 -1.25 -14.12 22.44
C ALA A 173 -2.71 -13.78 22.06
N GLN A 174 -3.70 -14.13 22.90
CA GLN A 174 -5.12 -13.89 22.62
C GLN A 174 -5.70 -12.63 23.30
N GLU A 175 -5.06 -12.07 24.32
CA GLU A 175 -5.55 -10.84 24.99
C GLU A 175 -5.07 -9.51 24.35
N SER A 176 -4.13 -9.53 23.39
CA SER A 176 -3.56 -8.30 22.82
C SER A 176 -4.22 -7.80 21.52
N ARG A 177 -5.47 -8.18 21.23
CA ARG A 177 -6.24 -7.59 20.12
C ARG A 177 -7.58 -6.99 20.59
N PRO A 178 -7.58 -5.72 21.03
CA PRO A 178 -8.73 -4.85 20.87
C PRO A 178 -8.47 -3.75 19.82
N GLU A 179 -9.47 -3.54 18.96
CA GLU A 179 -9.84 -2.25 18.35
C GLU A 179 -8.95 -1.65 17.22
N ARG A 180 -8.87 -2.34 16.08
CA ARG A 180 -8.61 -1.68 14.76
C ARG A 180 -9.64 -2.03 13.68
N GLN A 181 -10.86 -2.38 14.08
CA GLN A 181 -12.00 -2.54 13.17
C GLN A 181 -13.21 -1.78 13.69
N ALA A 182 -13.08 -0.46 13.83
CA ALA A 182 -14.21 0.43 14.08
C ALA A 182 -13.95 1.84 13.52
N MET A 183 -13.48 1.98 12.27
CA MET A 183 -13.47 3.27 11.55
C MET A 183 -13.42 3.05 10.01
N LEU A 184 -14.24 2.15 9.45
CA LEU A 184 -14.41 2.04 7.98
C LEU A 184 -15.87 1.80 7.56
N ALA A 185 -16.83 2.14 8.41
CA ALA A 185 -18.24 2.23 8.02
C ALA A 185 -18.85 3.46 8.69
N GLY A 186 -19.00 4.53 7.90
CA GLY A 186 -19.56 5.82 8.27
C GLY A 186 -19.42 6.79 7.12
#